data_AF-A0A8R2HA76-F1
#
_entry.id   AF-A0A8R2HA76-F1
#
_cell.length_a   1.000
_cell.length_b   1.000
_cell.length_c   1.000
_cell.angle_alpha   90.00
_cell.angle_beta   90.00
_cell.angle_gamma   90.00
#
_symmetry.space_group_name_H-M   'P 1'
#
loop_
_entity.id
_entity.type
_entity.pdbx_description
1 polymer ?
#
loop_
_entity_poly.entity_id
_entity_poly.type
_entity_poly.pdbx_seq_one_letter_code
_entity_poly.pdbx_strand_id
1 'polypeptide(L)'
;ELIESCKRHNLTYKSEVFADRAYEDNGQLVSRKKEGALIKDTNQAVAQVIKMVKESKVITINGNEIPIEADTICVHGDGQHALDFVQEIIRQFKAEGIEISAMK
;
A
#
# COMPACT_ATOMS: atom_id res chain seq x y z
N GLU A 1 -8.46 13.93 -1.82
CA GLU A 1 -8.51 15.41 -1.73
C GLU A 1 -7.13 16.07 -1.83
N LEU A 2 -6.12 15.64 -1.06
CA LEU A 2 -4.79 16.28 -1.07
C LEU A 2 -4.09 16.23 -2.45
N ILE A 3 -4.05 15.05 -3.08
CA ILE A 3 -3.46 14.87 -4.42
C ILE A 3 -4.11 15.78 -5.46
N GLU A 4 -5.45 15.84 -5.48
CA GLU A 4 -6.19 16.71 -6.40
C GLU A 4 -5.93 18.21 -6.11
N SER A 5 -5.70 18.57 -4.84
CA SER A 5 -5.26 19.92 -4.50
C SER A 5 -3.86 20.22 -5.02
N CYS A 6 -2.90 19.31 -4.83
CA CYS A 6 -1.55 19.44 -5.37
C CYS A 6 -1.56 19.62 -6.89
N LYS A 7 -2.35 18.83 -7.61
CA LYS A 7 -2.54 18.96 -9.07
C LYS A 7 -3.05 20.35 -9.46
N ARG A 8 -4.11 20.85 -8.79
CA ARG A 8 -4.68 22.19 -9.07
C ARG A 8 -3.68 23.33 -8.80
N HIS A 9 -2.80 23.16 -7.83
CA HIS A 9 -1.79 24.16 -7.45
C HIS A 9 -0.42 23.92 -8.07
N ASN A 10 -0.30 22.94 -8.97
CA ASN A 10 0.96 22.55 -9.62
C ASN A 10 2.10 22.26 -8.63
N LEU A 11 1.75 21.59 -7.52
CA LEU A 11 2.70 21.12 -6.50
C LEU A 11 3.10 19.68 -6.80
N THR A 12 4.39 19.38 -6.67
CA THR A 12 4.90 18.01 -6.70
C THR A 12 4.27 17.20 -5.57
N TYR A 13 3.84 15.97 -5.88
CA TYR A 13 3.27 15.04 -4.91
C TYR A 13 3.76 13.62 -5.18
N LYS A 14 3.56 12.75 -4.19
CA LYS A 14 3.76 11.30 -4.27
C LYS A 14 2.56 10.61 -3.64
N SER A 15 1.99 9.65 -4.34
CA SER A 15 0.85 8.86 -3.89
C SER A 15 1.30 7.78 -2.91
N GLU A 16 0.84 7.86 -1.67
CA GLU A 16 1.13 6.88 -0.63
C GLU A 16 0.06 5.78 -0.59
N VAL A 17 0.49 4.52 -0.56
CA VAL A 17 -0.35 3.35 -0.31
C VAL A 17 0.02 2.69 1.02
N PHE A 18 -0.88 1.86 1.56
CA PHE A 18 -0.74 1.26 2.88
C PHE A 18 -0.70 -0.26 2.76
N ALA A 19 0.40 -0.86 3.21
CA ALA A 19 0.61 -2.30 3.04
C ALA A 19 -0.42 -3.14 3.80
N ASP A 20 -0.82 -2.70 4.98
CA ASP A 20 -1.62 -3.43 5.96
C ASP A 20 -3.09 -3.01 6.00
N ARG A 21 -3.54 -2.13 5.09
CA ARG A 21 -4.92 -1.64 5.06
C ARG A 21 -5.67 -2.19 3.87
N ALA A 22 -6.94 -2.51 4.10
CA ALA A 22 -7.86 -2.86 3.02
C ALA A 22 -8.41 -1.60 2.32
N TYR A 23 -8.79 -1.78 1.06
CA TYR A 23 -9.31 -0.72 0.19
C TYR A 23 -10.79 -0.96 -0.14
N GLU A 24 -11.57 0.11 -0.23
CA GLU A 24 -12.92 0.13 -0.78
C GLU A 24 -12.86 0.27 -2.31
N ASP A 25 -13.96 -0.02 -3.02
CA ASP A 25 -14.05 0.05 -4.50
C ASP A 25 -13.80 1.44 -5.10
N ASN A 26 -13.88 2.48 -4.28
CA ASN A 26 -13.56 3.86 -4.67
C ASN A 26 -12.09 4.24 -4.40
N GLY A 27 -11.24 3.28 -4.03
CA GLY A 27 -9.82 3.49 -3.73
C GLY A 27 -9.54 4.13 -2.37
N GLN A 28 -10.56 4.41 -1.55
CA GLN A 28 -10.35 4.87 -0.17
C GLN A 28 -10.00 3.69 0.74
N LEU A 29 -9.31 3.97 1.85
CA LEU A 29 -9.08 2.96 2.87
C LEU A 29 -10.38 2.58 3.58
N VAL A 30 -10.56 1.30 3.83
CA VAL A 30 -11.65 0.78 4.65
C VAL A 30 -11.57 1.40 6.05
N SER A 31 -12.70 1.88 6.57
CA SER A 31 -12.79 2.45 7.93
C SER A 31 -12.26 1.46 8.97
N ARG A 32 -11.41 1.92 9.90
CA ARG A 32 -10.85 1.07 10.97
C ARG A 32 -11.90 0.38 11.86
N LYS A 33 -13.13 0.88 11.88
CA LYS A 33 -14.24 0.30 12.64
C LYS A 33 -14.90 -0.90 11.94
N LYS A 34 -14.64 -1.09 10.65
CA LYS A 34 -15.19 -2.18 9.84
C LYS A 34 -14.29 -3.42 10.00
N GLU A 35 -14.91 -4.58 10.10
CA GLU A 35 -14.20 -5.85 10.08
C GLU A 35 -13.41 -5.99 8.76
N GLY A 36 -12.21 -6.57 8.83
CA GLY A 36 -11.33 -6.71 7.67
C GLY A 36 -10.59 -5.42 7.24
N ALA A 37 -10.73 -4.31 7.98
CA ALA A 37 -10.02 -3.06 7.65
C ALA A 37 -8.49 -3.13 7.77
N LEU A 38 -7.99 -4.07 8.56
CA LEU A 38 -6.57 -4.32 8.81
C LEU A 38 -6.20 -5.72 8.34
N ILE A 39 -5.18 -5.80 7.51
CA ILE A 39 -4.55 -7.04 7.05
C ILE A 39 -3.52 -7.44 8.10
N LYS A 40 -3.81 -8.50 8.86
CA LYS A 40 -2.92 -9.00 9.92
C LYS A 40 -1.93 -10.05 9.43
N ASP A 41 -2.22 -10.67 8.29
CA ASP A 41 -1.35 -11.66 7.69
C ASP A 41 -0.26 -10.96 6.87
N THR A 42 0.99 -11.17 7.26
CA THR A 42 2.17 -10.59 6.60
C THR A 42 2.23 -10.97 5.12
N ASN A 43 1.93 -12.22 4.76
CA ASN A 43 2.03 -12.66 3.37
C ASN A 43 0.97 -11.98 2.51
N GLN A 44 -0.24 -11.79 3.03
CA GLN A 44 -1.32 -11.08 2.35
C GLN A 44 -0.96 -9.62 2.11
N ALA A 45 -0.43 -8.93 3.13
CA ALA A 45 -0.03 -7.53 3.00
C ALA A 45 1.16 -7.36 2.03
N VAL A 46 2.11 -8.30 2.04
CA VAL A 46 3.24 -8.31 1.08
C VAL A 46 2.76 -8.57 -0.35
N ALA A 47 1.87 -9.53 -0.56
CA ALA A 47 1.29 -9.80 -1.88
C ALA A 47 0.51 -8.57 -2.40
N GLN A 48 -0.21 -7.87 -1.53
CA GLN A 48 -0.90 -6.64 -1.88
C GLN A 48 0.07 -5.57 -2.39
N VAL A 49 1.17 -5.29 -1.68
CA VAL A 49 2.11 -4.25 -2.13
C VAL A 49 2.89 -4.64 -3.38
N ILE A 50 3.21 -5.93 -3.57
CA ILE A 50 3.82 -6.41 -4.81
C ILE A 50 2.87 -6.14 -5.99
N LYS A 51 1.58 -6.42 -5.83
CA LYS A 51 0.58 -6.14 -6.86
C LYS A 51 0.45 -4.64 -7.15
N MET A 52 0.44 -3.81 -6.11
CA MET A 52 0.41 -2.35 -6.26
C MET A 52 1.61 -1.85 -7.06
N VAL A 53 2.81 -2.34 -6.78
CA VAL A 53 4.04 -1.90 -7.44
C VAL A 53 4.15 -2.44 -8.87
N LYS A 54 3.89 -3.73 -9.09
CA LYS A 54 4.10 -4.36 -10.39
C LYS A 54 2.97 -4.15 -11.38
N GLU A 55 1.74 -4.05 -10.88
CA GLU A 55 0.54 -4.03 -11.73
C GLU A 55 -0.23 -2.71 -11.62
N SER A 56 0.11 -1.83 -10.67
CA SER A 56 -0.65 -0.61 -10.38
C SER A 56 -2.11 -0.89 -10.03
N LYS A 57 -2.35 -1.97 -9.26
CA LYS A 57 -3.68 -2.43 -8.86
C LYS A 57 -3.73 -2.90 -7.41
N VAL A 58 -4.93 -2.87 -6.83
CA VAL A 58 -5.25 -3.43 -5.51
C VAL A 58 -6.54 -4.23 -5.57
N ILE A 59 -6.63 -5.28 -4.75
CA ILE A 59 -7.86 -6.03 -4.52
C ILE A 59 -8.60 -5.39 -3.34
N THR A 60 -9.85 -5.00 -3.55
CA THR A 60 -10.67 -4.35 -2.53
C THR A 60 -11.24 -5.36 -1.54
N ILE A 61 -11.82 -4.87 -0.45
CA ILE A 61 -12.50 -5.72 0.54
C ILE A 61 -13.68 -6.51 -0.04
N ASN A 62 -14.22 -6.07 -1.18
CA ASN A 62 -15.29 -6.75 -1.90
C ASN A 62 -14.77 -7.74 -2.95
N GLY A 63 -13.44 -7.88 -3.08
CA GLY A 63 -12.80 -8.78 -4.05
C GLY A 63 -12.63 -8.19 -5.46
N ASN A 64 -12.96 -6.91 -5.67
CA ASN A 64 -12.79 -6.26 -6.96
C ASN A 64 -11.33 -5.83 -7.16
N GLU A 65 -10.86 -5.85 -8.39
CA GLU A 65 -9.54 -5.32 -8.73
C GLU A 65 -9.69 -3.90 -9.28
N ILE A 66 -9.06 -2.92 -8.64
CA ILE A 66 -9.12 -1.50 -9.03
C ILE A 66 -7.72 -0.93 -9.28
N PRO A 67 -7.58 0.08 -10.16
CA PRO A 67 -6.30 0.76 -10.35
C PRO A 67 -5.90 1.57 -9.11
N ILE A 68 -4.59 1.65 -8.85
CA ILE A 68 -4.03 2.46 -7.77
C ILE A 68 -2.63 2.98 -8.13
N GLU A 69 -2.35 4.22 -7.74
CA GLU A 69 -1.04 4.86 -7.89
C GLU A 69 -0.25 4.68 -6.59
N ALA A 70 0.93 4.04 -6.67
CA ALA A 70 1.75 3.68 -5.52
C ALA A 70 3.19 4.18 -5.71
N ASP A 71 3.45 5.43 -5.34
CA ASP A 71 4.80 5.99 -5.32
C ASP A 71 5.56 5.59 -4.04
N THR A 72 4.87 5.56 -2.91
CA THR A 72 5.42 5.18 -1.61
C THR A 72 4.52 4.18 -0.91
N ILE A 73 5.13 3.35 -0.06
CA ILE A 73 4.42 2.39 0.77
C ILE A 73 4.63 2.77 2.22
N CYS A 74 3.53 3.06 2.93
CA CYS A 74 3.53 3.24 4.37
C CYS A 74 3.61 1.88 5.06
N VAL A 75 4.55 1.75 6.00
CA VAL A 75 4.69 0.60 6.89
C VAL A 75 4.64 1.09 8.34
N HIS A 76 3.84 0.41 9.16
CA HIS A 76 3.73 0.72 10.58
C HIS A 76 4.91 0.12 11.33
N GLY A 77 5.52 0.94 12.20
CA GLY A 77 6.66 0.55 13.05
C GLY A 77 6.24 0.05 14.44
N ASP A 78 4.95 0.05 14.72
CA ASP A 78 4.36 -0.32 16.00
C ASP A 78 4.00 -1.82 16.08
N GLY A 79 4.13 -2.38 17.28
CA GLY A 79 3.81 -3.77 17.56
C GLY A 79 5.02 -4.72 17.42
N GLN A 80 4.89 -5.90 18.03
CA GLN A 80 5.98 -6.88 18.11
C GLN A 80 6.41 -7.44 16.75
N HIS A 81 5.53 -7.36 15.74
CA HIS A 81 5.72 -7.95 14.41
C HIS A 81 6.17 -6.94 13.34
N ALA A 82 6.34 -5.66 13.69
CA ALA A 82 6.68 -4.62 12.71
C ALA A 82 8.01 -4.88 11.99
N LEU A 83 9.02 -5.36 12.73
CA LEU A 83 10.33 -5.69 12.14
C LEU A 83 10.23 -6.86 11.16
N ASP A 84 9.57 -7.95 11.56
CA ASP A 84 9.40 -9.14 10.72
C ASP A 84 8.64 -8.79 9.43
N PHE A 85 7.61 -7.93 9.56
CA PHE A 85 6.83 -7.44 8.44
C PHE A 85 7.67 -6.69 7.41
N VAL A 86 8.48 -5.71 7.85
CA VAL A 86 9.34 -4.93 6.96
C VAL A 86 10.45 -5.80 6.36
N GLN A 87 11.02 -6.72 7.12
CA GLN A 87 12.02 -7.67 6.60
C GLN A 87 11.45 -8.54 5.49
N GLU A 88 10.21 -9.02 5.65
CA GLU A 88 9.55 -9.83 4.63
C GLU A 88 9.25 -9.02 3.36
N ILE A 89 8.78 -7.77 3.47
CA ILE A 89 8.61 -6.88 2.31
C ILE A 89 9.93 -6.73 1.56
N ILE A 90 11.02 -6.40 2.25
CA ILE A 90 12.34 -6.20 1.64
C ILE A 90 12.81 -7.49 0.94
N ARG A 91 12.63 -8.65 1.58
CA ARG A 91 13.01 -9.95 1.04
C ARG A 91 12.26 -10.24 -0.26
N GLN A 92 10.95 -10.06 -0.28
CA GLN A 92 10.12 -10.33 -1.45
C GLN A 92 10.35 -9.31 -2.56
N PHE A 93 10.53 -8.02 -2.24
CA PHE A 93 10.85 -7.01 -3.24
C PHE A 93 12.14 -7.34 -3.96
N LYS A 94 13.18 -7.77 -3.22
CA LYS A 94 14.43 -8.23 -3.82
C LYS A 94 14.23 -9.46 -4.71
N ALA A 95 13.40 -10.42 -4.30
CA ALA A 95 13.11 -11.62 -5.08
C ALA A 95 12.34 -11.31 -6.38
N GLU A 96 11.45 -10.31 -6.34
CA GLU A 96 10.65 -9.83 -7.47
C GLU A 96 11.39 -8.81 -8.36
N GLY A 97 12.64 -8.45 -8.03
CA GLY A 97 13.42 -7.46 -8.77
C GLY A 97 12.94 -6.02 -8.59
N ILE A 98 12.24 -5.73 -7.50
CA ILE A 98 11.76 -4.39 -7.13
C ILE A 98 12.86 -3.66 -6.36
N GLU A 99 13.30 -2.51 -6.87
CA GLU A 99 14.27 -1.64 -6.21
C GLU A 99 13.60 -0.74 -5.16
N ILE A 100 14.19 -0.68 -3.97
CA ILE A 100 13.78 0.25 -2.90
C ILE A 100 14.74 1.44 -2.92
N SER A 101 14.21 2.64 -3.12
CA SER A 101 14.98 3.88 -3.11
C SER A 101 14.21 5.03 -2.46
N ALA A 102 14.94 6.06 -2.04
CA ALA A 102 14.32 7.28 -1.53
C ALA A 102 13.63 8.05 -2.67
N MET A 103 12.55 8.77 -2.34
CA MET A 103 11.90 9.69 -3.28
C MET A 103 12.91 10.73 -3.78
N LYS A 104 12.96 10.91 -5.10
CA LYS A 104 13.75 11.96 -5.76
C LYS A 104 12.92 13.23 -5.96
#